data_AF-A0A4T0VCK2-F1
#
_entry.id   AF-A0A4T0VCK2-F1
#
_cell.length_a   1.000
_cell.length_b   1.000
_cell.length_c   1.000
_cell.angle_alpha   90.00
_cell.angle_beta   90.00
_cell.angle_gamma   90.00
#
_symmetry.space_group_name_H-M   'P 1'
#
loop_
_entity.id
_entity.type
_entity.pdbx_description
1 polymer ?
#
loop_
_entity_poly.entity_id
_entity_poly.type
_entity_poly.pdbx_seq_one_letter_code
_entity_poly.pdbx_strand_id
1 'polypeptide(L)'
;MARFDKQTTGALVRLLVFVVTTGLATGLLVATIGNFSFGSSKEYHAVFADATGVAKGDDVRVAGVRVGTVDDVALQPDARVEVTFSVAEDVRLDGATNATIRYRNLLGQRYIALTQDGRSSDTMAEGQTIPIARTQPSVDLTVLFNGFKPLFQALSPDDINQLSAEIVKVFQGEGGTVESLLASTASLTQTLADRDQVIGDLLDNLDYVLGHVADRDRQLTRLIGSFRTLVGGLKDDRQAILSSLDSISALSVQTASLAEDIHEPLVADVAQLRKTAALLDKGRAEIDRTLQVLPIKLNKIGRTATYGSWFNFYLCNLAVTVRNNGSVIARPVIDVGAERCSLGG
;
A
#
# COMPACT_ATOMS: atom_id res chain seq x y z
N MET A 1 34.15 69.31 7.96
CA MET A 1 33.04 68.46 7.48
C MET A 1 33.35 68.06 6.05
N ALA A 2 33.89 66.85 5.87
CA ALA A 2 34.37 66.36 4.57
C ALA A 2 33.18 66.19 3.61
N ARG A 3 33.26 66.83 2.44
CA ARG A 3 32.30 66.67 1.35
C ARG A 3 32.48 65.26 0.78
N PHE A 4 31.53 64.37 1.04
CA PHE A 4 31.48 63.08 0.37
C PHE A 4 31.41 63.32 -1.14
N ASP A 5 32.31 62.67 -1.87
CA ASP A 5 32.38 62.71 -3.33
C ASP A 5 31.05 62.17 -3.92
N LYS A 6 30.65 62.67 -5.09
CA LYS A 6 29.39 62.23 -5.74
C LYS A 6 29.38 60.73 -5.99
N GLN A 7 30.56 60.13 -6.21
CA GLN A 7 30.71 58.68 -6.38
C GLN A 7 30.49 57.90 -5.08
N THR A 8 30.99 58.38 -3.94
CA THR A 8 30.76 57.72 -2.64
C THR A 8 29.30 57.82 -2.21
N THR A 9 28.65 58.94 -2.51
CA THR A 9 27.21 59.13 -2.21
C THR A 9 26.34 58.14 -3.00
N GLY A 10 26.63 57.92 -4.29
CA GLY A 10 25.90 56.95 -5.12
C GLY A 10 26.09 55.49 -4.69
N ALA A 11 27.31 55.12 -4.29
CA ALA A 11 27.59 53.80 -3.72
C ALA A 11 26.86 53.56 -2.39
N LEU A 12 26.80 54.58 -1.54
CA LEU A 12 26.16 54.51 -0.22
C LEU A 12 24.63 54.35 -0.35
N VAL A 13 24.01 55.04 -1.30
CA VAL A 13 22.57 54.87 -1.62
C VAL A 13 22.28 53.45 -2.11
N ARG A 14 23.10 52.91 -3.03
CA ARG A 14 22.91 51.53 -3.53
C ARG A 14 23.07 50.49 -2.42
N LEU A 15 24.04 50.68 -1.53
CA LEU A 15 24.25 49.80 -0.38
C LEU A 15 23.06 49.86 0.58
N LEU A 16 22.54 51.06 0.87
CA LEU A 16 21.34 51.21 1.70
C LEU A 16 20.13 50.51 1.09
N VAL A 17 19.87 50.72 -0.21
CA VAL A 17 18.76 50.04 -0.92
C VAL A 17 18.93 48.52 -0.86
N PHE A 18 20.14 48.01 -1.08
CA PHE A 18 20.43 46.58 -1.00
C PHE A 18 20.19 46.02 0.41
N VAL A 19 20.68 46.70 1.45
CA VAL A 19 20.48 46.27 2.84
C VAL A 19 19.02 46.30 3.23
N VAL A 20 18.27 47.34 2.85
CA VAL A 20 16.83 47.45 3.15
C VAL A 20 16.05 46.37 2.41
N THR A 21 16.33 46.15 1.12
CA THR A 21 15.62 45.15 0.31
C THR A 21 15.91 43.74 0.81
N THR A 22 17.18 43.43 1.07
CA THR A 22 17.59 42.13 1.59
C THR A 22 17.03 41.91 2.99
N GLY A 23 17.09 42.93 3.87
CA GLY A 23 16.50 42.87 5.20
C GLY A 23 14.99 42.64 5.19
N LEU A 24 14.25 43.30 4.28
CA LEU A 24 12.82 43.06 4.09
C LEU A 24 12.54 41.66 3.55
N ALA A 25 13.30 41.19 2.55
CA ALA A 25 13.13 39.85 1.99
C ALA A 25 13.45 38.75 3.01
N THR A 26 14.53 38.90 3.77
CA THR A 26 14.90 37.99 4.87
C THR A 26 13.86 38.04 5.98
N GLY A 27 13.40 39.24 6.37
CA GLY A 27 12.34 39.39 7.36
C GLY A 27 11.04 38.70 6.93
N LEU A 28 10.65 38.85 5.66
CA LEU A 28 9.49 38.17 5.09
C LEU A 28 9.65 36.65 5.06
N LEU A 29 10.83 36.14 4.73
CA LEU A 29 11.14 34.71 4.78
C LEU A 29 11.06 34.16 6.20
N VAL A 30 11.62 34.86 7.18
CA VAL A 30 11.54 34.46 8.60
C VAL A 30 10.10 34.48 9.08
N ALA A 31 9.31 35.50 8.72
CA ALA A 31 7.90 35.58 9.07
C ALA A 31 7.06 34.44 8.47
N THR A 32 7.29 34.12 7.20
CA THR A 32 6.53 33.07 6.49
C THR A 32 6.92 31.66 6.93
N ILE A 33 8.21 31.38 7.13
CA ILE A 33 8.69 30.06 7.57
C ILE A 33 8.47 29.84 9.06
N GLY A 34 8.66 30.88 9.88
CA GLY A 34 8.50 30.81 11.33
C GLY A 34 7.05 30.62 11.79
N ASN A 35 6.08 30.64 10.87
CA ASN A 35 4.66 30.44 11.15
C ASN A 35 4.16 31.42 12.23
N PHE A 36 4.75 32.61 12.28
CA PHE A 36 4.43 33.64 13.27
C PHE A 36 3.01 34.16 12.99
N SER A 37 2.08 33.85 13.89
CA SER A 37 0.77 34.47 13.90
C SER A 37 0.91 35.88 14.45
N PHE A 38 0.65 36.90 13.65
CA PHE A 38 0.63 38.30 14.08
C PHE A 38 -0.72 38.72 14.71
N GLY A 39 -1.63 37.76 14.94
CA GLY A 39 -2.89 37.99 15.65
C GLY A 39 -2.70 37.94 17.16
N SER A 40 -3.58 38.62 17.90
CA SER A 40 -3.65 38.47 19.35
C SER A 40 -4.04 37.04 19.72
N SER A 41 -3.36 36.48 20.70
CA SER A 41 -3.59 35.11 21.18
C SER A 41 -3.44 35.09 22.69
N LYS A 42 -4.09 34.11 23.33
CA LYS A 42 -4.01 33.84 24.76
C LYS A 42 -3.24 32.55 24.99
N GLU A 43 -2.33 32.60 25.93
CA GLU A 43 -1.56 31.43 26.36
C GLU A 43 -2.39 30.55 27.30
N TYR A 44 -2.25 29.23 27.15
CA TYR A 44 -2.80 28.22 28.05
C TYR A 44 -1.79 27.08 28.24
N HIS A 45 -1.98 26.29 29.29
CA HIS A 45 -1.16 25.11 29.56
C HIS A 45 -2.03 23.85 29.57
N ALA A 46 -1.49 22.70 29.19
CA ALA A 46 -2.13 21.40 29.37
C ALA A 46 -1.12 20.37 29.86
N VAL A 47 -1.51 19.57 30.86
CA VAL A 47 -0.61 18.58 31.48
C VAL A 47 -0.99 17.19 31.03
N PHE A 48 -0.13 16.54 30.24
CA PHE A 48 -0.32 15.19 29.72
C PHE A 48 0.50 14.15 30.51
N ALA A 49 0.02 12.91 30.54
CA ALA A 49 0.82 11.77 31.01
C ALA A 49 1.95 11.41 30.01
N ASP A 50 1.72 11.65 28.72
CA ASP A 50 2.68 11.43 27.64
C ASP A 50 2.36 12.42 26.51
N ALA A 51 3.38 13.12 26.02
CA ALA A 51 3.28 14.03 24.87
C ALA A 51 4.25 13.64 23.73
N THR A 52 4.62 12.37 23.64
CA THR A 52 5.53 11.84 22.61
C THR A 52 5.08 12.26 21.21
N GLY A 53 5.98 12.88 20.47
CA GLY A 53 5.75 13.34 19.10
C GLY A 53 5.15 14.75 18.98
N VAL A 54 4.75 15.39 20.09
CA VAL A 54 4.38 16.82 20.07
C VAL A 54 5.63 17.67 20.04
N ALA A 55 5.64 18.68 19.17
CA ALA A 55 6.73 19.61 19.01
C ALA A 55 6.24 21.07 19.01
N LYS A 56 7.16 21.99 19.33
CA LYS A 56 6.93 23.42 19.12
C LYS A 56 6.58 23.69 17.66
N GLY A 57 5.52 24.46 17.44
CA GLY A 57 4.99 24.75 16.10
C GLY A 57 3.87 23.82 15.66
N ASP A 58 3.57 22.75 16.40
CA ASP A 58 2.42 21.88 16.11
C ASP A 58 1.11 22.65 16.25
N ASP A 59 0.11 22.24 15.46
CA ASP A 59 -1.18 22.94 15.43
C ASP A 59 -1.98 22.68 16.72
N VAL A 60 -2.70 23.69 17.17
CA VAL A 60 -3.82 23.54 18.11
C VAL A 60 -5.11 23.75 17.35
N ARG A 61 -6.07 22.84 17.50
CA ARG A 61 -7.29 22.78 16.68
C ARG A 61 -8.55 22.62 17.51
N VAL A 62 -9.62 23.28 17.09
CA VAL A 62 -10.99 23.07 17.58
C VAL A 62 -11.81 22.58 16.40
N ALA A 63 -12.52 21.46 16.55
CA ALA A 63 -13.32 20.85 15.47
C ALA A 63 -12.55 20.71 14.13
N GLY A 64 -11.24 20.41 14.20
CA GLY A 64 -10.36 20.23 13.04
C GLY A 64 -9.81 21.53 12.42
N VAL A 65 -10.30 22.71 12.83
CA VAL A 65 -9.81 24.02 12.37
C VAL A 65 -8.64 24.46 13.24
N ARG A 66 -7.55 24.93 12.63
CA ARG A 66 -6.41 25.50 13.36
C ARG A 66 -6.80 26.82 14.02
N VAL A 67 -6.65 26.86 15.33
CA VAL A 67 -6.95 28.03 16.18
C VAL A 67 -5.74 28.52 16.96
N GLY A 68 -4.63 27.77 16.91
CA GLY A 68 -3.47 28.04 17.75
C GLY A 68 -2.25 27.24 17.36
N THR A 69 -1.22 27.33 18.18
CA THR A 69 0.08 26.67 17.98
C THR A 69 0.71 26.30 19.31
N VAL A 70 1.44 25.18 19.35
CA VAL A 70 2.25 24.78 20.51
C VAL A 70 3.50 25.65 20.59
N ASP A 71 3.73 26.27 21.75
CA ASP A 71 4.83 27.20 22.00
C ASP A 71 6.01 26.52 22.70
N ASP A 72 5.72 25.59 23.62
CA ASP A 72 6.73 24.84 24.37
C ASP A 72 6.21 23.49 24.87
N VAL A 73 7.14 22.55 25.11
CA VAL A 73 6.87 21.22 25.67
C VAL A 73 7.94 20.92 26.73
N ALA A 74 7.53 20.83 27.99
CA ALA A 74 8.44 20.67 29.12
C ALA A 74 8.09 19.44 29.97
N LEU A 75 9.10 18.64 30.33
CA LEU A 75 8.95 17.54 31.27
C LEU A 75 8.96 18.11 32.71
N GLN A 76 7.91 17.85 33.46
CA GLN A 76 7.80 18.23 34.87
C GLN A 76 8.54 17.23 35.79
N PRO A 77 8.90 17.65 37.01
CA PRO A 77 9.61 16.79 37.97
C PRO A 77 8.87 15.50 38.36
N ASP A 78 7.55 15.46 38.20
CA ASP A 78 6.68 14.32 38.52
C ASP A 78 6.46 13.37 37.33
N ALA A 79 7.31 13.48 36.30
CA ALA A 79 7.26 12.71 35.05
C ALA A 79 6.01 12.96 34.18
N ARG A 80 5.26 14.04 34.42
CA ARG A 80 4.23 14.54 33.49
C ARG A 80 4.83 15.51 32.50
N VAL A 81 4.15 15.73 31.38
CA VAL A 81 4.58 16.71 30.37
C VAL A 81 3.61 17.88 30.38
N GLU A 82 4.13 19.07 30.61
CA GLU A 82 3.40 20.31 30.39
C GLU A 82 3.60 20.78 28.95
N VAL A 83 2.50 21.10 28.29
CA VAL A 83 2.51 21.69 26.96
C VAL A 83 1.93 23.10 27.07
N THR A 84 2.72 24.09 26.67
CA THR A 84 2.30 25.49 26.58
C THR A 84 1.90 25.79 25.15
N PHE A 85 0.73 26.40 24.97
CA PHE A 85 0.19 26.69 23.65
C PHE A 85 -0.66 27.96 23.64
N SER A 86 -0.62 28.65 22.51
CA SER A 86 -1.37 29.87 22.27
C SER A 86 -2.59 29.60 21.40
N VAL A 87 -3.73 30.19 21.76
CA VAL A 87 -4.99 30.12 21.03
C VAL A 87 -5.47 31.52 20.66
N ALA A 88 -6.00 31.70 19.45
CA ALA A 88 -6.54 32.96 18.97
C ALA A 88 -7.61 33.53 19.92
N GLU A 89 -7.62 34.85 20.13
CA GLU A 89 -8.50 35.53 21.10
C GLU A 89 -10.01 35.35 20.84
N ASP A 90 -10.40 35.08 19.60
CA ASP A 90 -11.78 34.87 19.19
C ASP A 90 -12.33 33.50 19.63
N VAL A 91 -11.46 32.57 20.02
CA VAL A 91 -11.82 31.25 20.52
C VAL A 91 -11.91 31.27 22.04
N ARG A 92 -13.10 30.95 22.55
CA ARG A 92 -13.37 30.86 24.00
C ARG A 92 -13.21 29.45 24.49
N LEU A 93 -12.27 29.25 25.41
CA LEU A 93 -12.12 28.02 26.18
C LEU A 93 -12.85 28.17 27.52
N ASP A 94 -13.48 27.10 27.97
CA ASP A 94 -14.19 27.04 29.25
C ASP A 94 -13.58 25.97 30.17
N GLY A 95 -14.00 25.95 31.43
CA GLY A 95 -13.54 24.98 32.42
C GLY A 95 -13.84 23.50 32.08
N ALA A 96 -14.65 23.23 31.06
CA ALA A 96 -14.97 21.90 30.54
C ALA A 96 -14.14 21.52 29.30
N THR A 97 -13.17 22.36 28.91
CA THR A 97 -12.29 22.08 27.78
C THR A 97 -11.39 20.88 28.08
N ASN A 98 -11.38 19.92 27.17
CA ASN A 98 -10.46 18.79 27.11
C ASN A 98 -9.40 19.02 26.02
N ALA A 99 -8.18 18.53 26.25
CA ALA A 99 -7.10 18.57 25.28
C ALA A 99 -6.64 17.14 24.94
N THR A 100 -6.70 16.77 23.66
CA THR A 100 -6.32 15.43 23.19
C THR A 100 -5.21 15.54 22.16
N ILE A 101 -4.11 14.81 22.35
CA ILE A 101 -3.05 14.73 21.33
C ILE A 101 -3.49 13.75 20.25
N ARG A 102 -3.51 14.21 19.00
CA ARG A 102 -3.92 13.42 17.83
C ARG A 102 -2.86 13.44 16.74
N TYR A 103 -2.90 12.44 15.85
CA TYR A 103 -2.03 12.39 14.68
C TYR A 103 -2.54 13.35 13.60
N ARG A 104 -1.65 14.20 13.09
CA ARG A 104 -1.90 15.06 11.93
C ARG A 104 -1.79 14.29 10.62
N ASN A 105 -0.84 13.36 10.54
CA ASN A 105 -0.59 12.51 9.38
C ASN A 105 0.14 11.22 9.79
N LEU A 106 0.40 10.35 8.82
CA LEU A 106 1.13 9.10 9.04
C LEU A 106 2.62 9.25 9.29
N LEU A 107 3.19 10.42 9.01
CA LEU A 107 4.62 10.66 9.23
C LEU A 107 4.95 10.88 10.71
N GLY A 108 3.95 10.75 11.59
CA GLY A 108 4.10 10.86 13.03
C GLY A 108 3.91 12.27 13.58
N GLN A 109 3.59 13.26 12.74
CA GLN A 109 3.31 14.62 13.20
C GLN A 109 2.04 14.64 14.06
N ARG A 110 2.06 15.47 15.12
CA ARG A 110 0.97 15.57 16.08
C ARG A 110 0.29 16.94 15.99
N TYR A 111 -0.89 17.02 16.60
CA TYR A 111 -1.59 18.26 16.88
C TYR A 111 -2.43 18.09 18.15
N ILE A 112 -2.77 19.21 18.81
CA ILE A 112 -3.64 19.20 19.98
C ILE A 112 -5.06 19.52 19.54
N ALA A 113 -5.99 18.61 19.78
CA ALA A 113 -7.42 18.81 19.60
C ALA A 113 -8.05 19.30 20.90
N LEU A 114 -8.71 20.45 20.86
CA LEU A 114 -9.50 21.00 21.96
C LEU A 114 -10.98 20.67 21.73
N THR A 115 -11.60 20.02 22.70
CA THR A 115 -13.03 19.71 22.71
C THR A 115 -13.68 20.27 23.97
N GLN A 116 -14.97 20.59 23.91
CA GLN A 116 -15.75 21.06 25.06
C GLN A 116 -16.83 20.03 25.35
N ASP A 117 -16.54 19.11 26.27
CA ASP A 117 -17.47 18.04 26.63
C ASP A 117 -18.23 18.46 27.88
N GLY A 118 -19.39 19.08 27.67
CA GLY A 118 -20.26 19.59 28.73
C GLY A 118 -20.56 21.07 28.58
N ARG A 119 -21.03 21.68 29.67
CA ARG A 119 -21.25 23.12 29.75
C ARG A 119 -20.60 23.64 31.03
N SER A 120 -19.59 24.47 30.91
CA SER A 120 -19.09 25.31 32.00
C SER A 120 -19.49 26.75 31.73
N SER A 121 -20.01 27.45 32.74
CA SER A 121 -20.20 28.91 32.64
C SER A 121 -18.90 29.68 32.82
N ASP A 122 -17.89 29.04 33.43
CA ASP A 122 -16.59 29.66 33.67
C ASP A 122 -15.71 29.53 32.43
N THR A 123 -15.37 30.70 31.88
CA THR A 123 -14.37 30.86 30.83
C THR A 123 -12.98 30.68 31.45
N MET A 124 -12.09 29.96 30.77
CA MET A 124 -10.71 29.84 31.22
C MET A 124 -9.98 31.19 31.08
N ALA A 125 -9.25 31.56 32.12
CA ALA A 125 -8.36 32.72 32.07
C ALA A 125 -7.09 32.39 31.28
N GLU A 126 -6.42 33.42 30.78
CA GLU A 126 -5.08 33.28 30.19
C GLU A 126 -4.10 32.74 31.24
N GLY A 127 -3.20 31.85 30.82
CA GLY A 127 -2.25 31.12 31.67
C GLY A 127 -2.89 30.00 32.50
N GLN A 128 -4.18 29.70 32.30
CA GLN A 128 -4.82 28.62 33.05
C GLN A 128 -4.46 27.25 32.47
N THR A 129 -4.28 26.28 33.37
CA THR A 129 -3.89 24.91 33.03
C THR A 129 -5.10 23.97 32.87
N ILE A 130 -5.15 23.23 31.78
CA ILE A 130 -6.01 22.06 31.58
C ILE A 130 -5.39 20.89 32.38
N PRO A 131 -6.06 20.40 33.43
CA PRO A 131 -5.51 19.38 34.31
C PRO A 131 -5.50 18.01 33.63
N ILE A 132 -4.65 17.10 34.14
CA ILE A 132 -4.46 15.75 33.58
C ILE A 132 -5.77 14.96 33.40
N ALA A 133 -6.76 15.18 34.28
CA ALA A 133 -8.09 14.55 34.19
C ALA A 133 -8.89 14.93 32.93
N ARG A 134 -8.48 16.00 32.24
CA ARG A 134 -9.07 16.53 30.99
C ARG A 134 -8.07 16.53 29.84
N THR A 135 -6.97 15.81 29.99
CA THR A 135 -6.00 15.61 28.91
C THR A 135 -5.93 14.15 28.53
N GLN A 136 -5.77 13.89 27.23
CA GLN A 136 -5.61 12.53 26.74
C GLN A 136 -4.38 12.43 25.83
N PRO A 137 -3.41 11.55 26.16
CA PRO A 137 -2.28 11.30 25.28
C PRO A 137 -2.77 10.64 23.99
N SER A 138 -1.92 10.65 22.96
CA SER A 138 -2.22 9.96 21.71
C SER A 138 -2.36 8.45 21.92
N VAL A 139 -3.28 7.84 21.20
CA VAL A 139 -3.29 6.37 21.01
C VAL A 139 -1.99 5.97 20.34
N ASP A 140 -1.26 4.99 20.89
CA ASP A 140 -0.03 4.49 20.26
C ASP A 140 -0.38 3.66 19.01
N LEU A 141 -0.27 4.29 17.84
CA LEU A 141 -0.50 3.65 16.55
C LEU A 141 0.78 2.98 15.99
N THR A 142 1.90 3.05 16.70
CA THR A 142 3.20 2.50 16.25
C THR A 142 3.13 0.99 16.02
N VAL A 143 2.39 0.28 16.87
CA VAL A 143 2.18 -1.17 16.75
C VAL A 143 1.39 -1.50 15.47
N LEU A 144 0.36 -0.71 15.16
CA LEU A 144 -0.46 -0.87 13.97
C LEU A 144 0.37 -0.60 12.71
N PHE A 145 1.12 0.51 12.68
CA PHE A 145 1.90 0.91 11.50
C PHE A 145 3.09 0.00 11.20
N ASN A 146 3.72 -0.59 12.22
CA ASN A 146 4.73 -1.63 12.00
C ASN A 146 4.16 -2.85 11.25
N GLY A 147 2.86 -3.13 11.39
CA GLY A 147 2.16 -4.15 10.63
C GLY A 147 1.89 -3.78 9.16
N PHE A 148 1.70 -2.49 8.84
CA PHE A 148 1.37 -2.00 7.49
C PHE A 148 2.58 -1.54 6.67
N LYS A 149 3.77 -1.46 7.27
CA LYS A 149 5.03 -1.08 6.60
C LYS A 149 5.29 -1.82 5.26
N PRO A 150 4.98 -3.12 5.09
CA PRO A 150 5.15 -3.82 3.81
C PRO A 150 4.18 -3.33 2.71
N LEU A 151 3.00 -2.85 3.10
CA LEU A 151 1.97 -2.32 2.20
C LEU A 151 2.29 -0.90 1.73
N PHE A 152 2.81 -0.04 2.62
CA PHE A 152 3.20 1.33 2.26
C PHE A 152 4.45 1.40 1.38
N GLN A 153 5.25 0.34 1.33
CA GLN A 153 6.35 0.22 0.35
C GLN A 153 5.87 0.03 -1.08
N ALA A 154 4.58 -0.31 -1.28
CA ALA A 154 3.99 -0.60 -2.59
C ALA A 154 3.02 0.48 -3.09
N LEU A 155 2.78 1.54 -2.32
CA LEU A 155 1.80 2.60 -2.64
C LEU A 155 2.49 3.96 -2.89
N SER A 156 1.85 4.80 -3.70
CA SER A 156 2.33 6.16 -3.96
C SER A 156 2.08 7.08 -2.74
N PRO A 157 2.87 8.16 -2.54
CA PRO A 157 2.72 9.05 -1.39
C PRO A 157 1.32 9.70 -1.25
N ASP A 158 0.63 9.91 -2.37
CA ASP A 158 -0.69 10.53 -2.40
C ASP A 158 -1.78 9.55 -1.90
N ASP A 159 -1.70 8.28 -2.32
CA ASP A 159 -2.62 7.22 -1.87
C ASP A 159 -2.47 6.95 -0.37
N ILE A 160 -1.24 7.04 0.13
CA ILE A 160 -0.90 6.86 1.55
C ILE A 160 -1.53 7.97 2.41
N ASN A 161 -1.46 9.23 1.96
CA ASN A 161 -2.05 10.36 2.69
C ASN A 161 -3.58 10.29 2.73
N GLN A 162 -4.21 9.91 1.62
CA GLN A 162 -5.66 9.84 1.52
C GLN A 162 -6.26 8.70 2.35
N LEU A 163 -5.73 7.47 2.19
CA LEU A 163 -6.19 6.30 2.95
C LEU A 163 -6.07 6.53 4.47
N SER A 164 -5.08 7.31 4.86
CA SER A 164 -4.76 7.50 6.27
C SER A 164 -5.53 8.61 6.93
N ALA A 165 -5.89 9.65 6.18
CA ALA A 165 -6.85 10.64 6.63
C ALA A 165 -8.21 9.98 6.91
N GLU A 166 -8.61 9.00 6.09
CA GLU A 166 -9.87 8.27 6.27
C GLU A 166 -9.84 7.31 7.47
N ILE A 167 -8.77 6.53 7.63
CA ILE A 167 -8.61 5.64 8.79
C ILE A 167 -8.61 6.46 10.09
N VAL A 168 -7.85 7.56 10.14
CA VAL A 168 -7.79 8.42 11.33
C VAL A 168 -9.16 9.02 11.67
N LYS A 169 -9.91 9.51 10.68
CA LYS A 169 -11.27 10.04 10.91
C LYS A 169 -12.21 8.99 11.48
N VAL A 170 -12.22 7.78 10.93
CA VAL A 170 -13.10 6.69 11.38
C VAL A 170 -12.76 6.28 12.81
N PHE A 171 -11.48 6.09 13.13
CA PHE A 171 -11.05 5.69 14.47
C PHE A 171 -11.19 6.80 15.52
N GLN A 172 -11.24 8.06 15.10
CA GLN A 172 -11.45 9.22 15.97
C GLN A 172 -12.94 9.60 16.13
N GLY A 173 -13.86 8.82 15.56
CA GLY A 173 -15.30 9.07 15.65
C GLY A 173 -15.79 10.25 14.78
N GLU A 174 -14.95 10.71 13.85
CA GLU A 174 -15.25 11.80 12.89
C GLU A 174 -15.69 11.27 11.52
N GLY A 175 -15.52 9.96 11.30
CA GLY A 175 -16.16 9.24 10.19
C GLY A 175 -17.61 8.96 10.58
N GLY A 176 -18.53 9.18 9.63
CA GLY A 176 -19.96 8.97 9.82
C GLY A 176 -20.26 7.63 10.50
N THR A 177 -21.38 7.61 11.22
CA THR A 177 -21.92 6.45 11.92
C THR A 177 -21.83 5.17 11.09
N VAL A 178 -22.00 4.00 11.70
CA VAL A 178 -22.10 2.71 10.99
C VAL A 178 -22.97 2.78 9.70
N GLU A 179 -23.92 3.73 9.64
CA GLU A 179 -24.66 4.13 8.43
C GLU A 179 -23.85 4.66 7.26
N SER A 180 -22.76 5.42 7.44
CA SER A 180 -21.91 5.87 6.33
C SER A 180 -21.04 4.73 5.79
N LEU A 181 -20.58 3.83 6.65
CA LEU A 181 -19.89 2.61 6.22
C LEU A 181 -20.88 1.68 5.48
N LEU A 182 -22.13 1.58 5.96
CA LEU A 182 -23.22 0.87 5.27
C LEU A 182 -23.62 1.56 3.96
N ALA A 183 -23.59 2.89 3.88
CA ALA A 183 -23.91 3.64 2.66
C ALA A 183 -22.79 3.55 1.61
N SER A 184 -21.52 3.59 2.03
CA SER A 184 -20.37 3.34 1.16
C SER A 184 -20.28 1.86 0.75
N THR A 185 -20.67 0.93 1.63
CA THR A 185 -20.83 -0.49 1.27
C THR A 185 -22.02 -0.67 0.33
N ALA A 186 -23.13 0.04 0.51
CA ALA A 186 -24.28 0.02 -0.38
C ALA A 186 -23.96 0.66 -1.73
N SER A 187 -23.16 1.74 -1.79
CA SER A 187 -22.71 2.34 -3.04
C SER A 187 -21.68 1.45 -3.76
N LEU A 188 -20.78 0.79 -3.03
CA LEU A 188 -19.87 -0.21 -3.58
C LEU A 188 -20.63 -1.46 -4.07
N THR A 189 -21.72 -1.83 -3.36
CA THR A 189 -22.65 -2.89 -3.76
C THR A 189 -23.52 -2.45 -4.93
N GLN A 190 -23.83 -1.16 -5.09
CA GLN A 190 -24.57 -0.62 -6.24
C GLN A 190 -23.68 -0.60 -7.49
N THR A 191 -22.39 -0.26 -7.35
CA THR A 191 -21.38 -0.40 -8.42
C THR A 191 -21.07 -1.87 -8.72
N LEU A 192 -21.31 -2.78 -7.78
CA LEU A 192 -21.26 -4.23 -7.98
C LEU A 192 -22.61 -4.81 -8.47
N ALA A 193 -23.73 -4.10 -8.27
CA ALA A 193 -25.07 -4.44 -8.77
C ALA A 193 -25.25 -4.01 -10.24
N ASP A 194 -24.35 -3.19 -10.77
CA ASP A 194 -24.13 -3.06 -12.21
C ASP A 194 -23.49 -4.33 -12.84
N ARG A 195 -23.32 -5.41 -12.06
CA ARG A 195 -23.05 -6.77 -12.56
C ARG A 195 -24.28 -7.68 -12.66
N ASP A 196 -25.50 -7.17 -12.52
CA ASP A 196 -26.67 -7.97 -12.92
C ASP A 196 -26.65 -8.30 -14.43
N GLN A 197 -25.94 -7.50 -15.23
CA GLN A 197 -25.71 -7.79 -16.64
C GLN A 197 -24.67 -8.91 -16.85
N VAL A 198 -23.62 -8.97 -16.01
CA VAL A 198 -22.56 -10.00 -16.13
C VAL A 198 -23.01 -11.35 -15.59
N ILE A 199 -23.84 -11.38 -14.54
CA ILE A 199 -24.44 -12.63 -14.04
C ILE A 199 -25.56 -13.10 -14.98
N GLY A 200 -26.35 -12.17 -15.54
CA GLY A 200 -27.31 -12.46 -16.62
C GLY A 200 -26.62 -13.08 -17.85
N ASP A 201 -25.53 -12.48 -18.33
CA ASP A 201 -24.76 -12.99 -19.46
C ASP A 201 -24.11 -14.36 -19.15
N LEU A 202 -23.69 -14.61 -17.90
CA LEU A 202 -23.16 -15.93 -17.50
C LEU A 202 -24.25 -16.99 -17.42
N LEU A 203 -25.45 -16.64 -16.98
CA LEU A 203 -26.60 -17.55 -16.94
C LEU A 203 -27.15 -17.83 -18.34
N ASP A 204 -27.20 -16.83 -19.22
CA ASP A 204 -27.60 -16.99 -20.62
C ASP A 204 -26.59 -17.83 -21.43
N ASN A 205 -25.29 -17.65 -21.18
CA ASN A 205 -24.26 -18.51 -21.78
C ASN A 205 -24.29 -19.94 -21.21
N LEU A 206 -24.67 -20.12 -19.95
CA LEU A 206 -24.83 -21.44 -19.35
C LEU A 206 -26.09 -22.14 -19.91
N ASP A 207 -27.19 -21.41 -20.13
CA ASP A 207 -28.41 -21.94 -20.75
C ASP A 207 -28.18 -22.25 -22.25
N TYR A 208 -27.35 -21.48 -22.94
CA TYR A 208 -26.87 -21.79 -24.29
C TYR A 208 -26.03 -23.07 -24.34
N VAL A 209 -25.08 -23.24 -23.40
CA VAL A 209 -24.24 -24.45 -23.32
C VAL A 209 -25.07 -25.67 -22.88
N LEU A 210 -25.97 -25.53 -21.91
CA LEU A 210 -26.85 -26.59 -21.43
C LEU A 210 -27.92 -26.96 -22.47
N GLY A 211 -28.42 -25.99 -23.24
CA GLY A 211 -29.31 -26.22 -24.39
C GLY A 211 -28.62 -27.01 -25.51
N HIS A 212 -27.34 -26.73 -25.80
CA HIS A 212 -26.56 -27.51 -26.78
C HIS A 212 -26.14 -28.89 -26.28
N VAL A 213 -26.00 -29.08 -24.95
CA VAL A 213 -25.79 -30.40 -24.33
C VAL A 213 -27.10 -31.21 -24.29
N ALA A 214 -28.24 -30.57 -24.04
CA ALA A 214 -29.56 -31.20 -24.14
C ALA A 214 -29.92 -31.58 -25.58
N ASP A 215 -29.45 -30.83 -26.58
CA ASP A 215 -29.62 -31.17 -28.00
C ASP A 215 -28.76 -32.35 -28.48
N ARG A 216 -27.71 -32.72 -27.74
CA ARG A 216 -26.97 -33.97 -27.97
C ARG A 216 -27.74 -35.22 -27.52
N ASP A 217 -28.73 -35.09 -26.65
CA ASP A 217 -29.59 -36.19 -26.23
C ASP A 217 -30.54 -36.66 -27.36
N ARG A 218 -30.90 -35.74 -28.26
CA ARG A 218 -31.64 -36.04 -29.50
C ARG A 218 -30.79 -36.77 -30.55
N GLN A 219 -29.46 -36.72 -30.47
CA GLN A 219 -28.58 -37.50 -31.35
C GLN A 219 -28.30 -38.90 -30.79
N LEU A 220 -28.23 -39.06 -29.47
CA LEU A 220 -28.14 -40.37 -28.81
C LEU A 220 -29.43 -41.18 -29.01
N THR A 221 -30.59 -40.53 -28.92
CA THR A 221 -31.91 -41.16 -29.19
C THR A 221 -32.06 -41.57 -30.67
N ARG A 222 -31.51 -40.79 -31.61
CA ARG A 222 -31.46 -41.16 -33.04
C ARG A 222 -30.49 -42.31 -33.32
N LEU A 223 -29.38 -42.40 -32.60
CA LEU A 223 -28.43 -43.51 -32.72
C LEU A 223 -29.05 -44.83 -32.19
N ILE A 224 -29.79 -44.76 -31.08
CA ILE A 224 -30.53 -45.89 -30.50
C ILE A 224 -31.73 -46.29 -31.38
N GLY A 225 -32.40 -45.30 -32.02
CA GLY A 225 -33.46 -45.53 -33.00
C GLY A 225 -32.95 -46.23 -34.27
N SER A 226 -31.84 -45.75 -34.84
CA SER A 226 -31.19 -46.38 -36.00
C SER A 226 -30.64 -47.78 -35.70
N PHE A 227 -30.16 -48.02 -34.47
CA PHE A 227 -29.75 -49.36 -34.03
C PHE A 227 -30.95 -50.32 -33.93
N ARG A 228 -32.12 -49.87 -33.47
CA ARG A 228 -33.35 -50.69 -33.45
C ARG A 228 -33.91 -50.98 -34.85
N THR A 229 -33.82 -50.04 -35.79
CA THR A 229 -34.21 -50.26 -37.20
C THR A 229 -33.25 -51.22 -37.91
N LEU A 230 -31.95 -51.17 -37.59
CA LEU A 230 -30.94 -52.11 -38.08
C LEU A 230 -31.15 -53.53 -37.51
N VAL A 231 -31.47 -53.64 -36.22
CA VAL A 231 -31.79 -54.92 -35.55
C VAL A 231 -33.14 -55.49 -36.00
N GLY A 232 -34.09 -54.64 -36.38
CA GLY A 232 -35.39 -55.03 -36.94
C GLY A 232 -35.30 -55.53 -38.38
N GLY A 233 -34.55 -54.85 -39.24
CA GLY A 233 -34.33 -55.25 -40.64
C GLY A 233 -33.53 -56.55 -40.78
N LEU A 234 -32.68 -56.88 -39.81
CA LEU A 234 -31.92 -58.14 -39.79
C LEU A 234 -32.79 -59.37 -39.43
N LYS A 235 -34.03 -59.16 -38.98
CA LYS A 235 -34.98 -60.25 -38.69
C LYS A 235 -35.67 -60.79 -39.96
N ASP A 236 -35.72 -59.99 -41.04
CA ASP A 236 -36.41 -60.37 -42.27
C ASP A 236 -35.52 -61.14 -43.28
N ASP A 237 -34.20 -61.20 -43.06
CA ASP A 237 -33.24 -61.90 -43.94
C ASP A 237 -32.91 -63.33 -43.45
N ARG A 238 -33.94 -64.04 -42.98
CA ARG A 238 -33.86 -65.36 -42.31
C ARG A 238 -33.37 -66.53 -43.20
N GLN A 239 -33.07 -66.31 -44.48
CA GLN A 239 -32.66 -67.37 -45.41
C GLN A 239 -31.17 -67.34 -45.79
N ALA A 240 -30.42 -66.27 -45.50
CA ALA A 240 -28.97 -66.21 -45.78
C ALA A 240 -28.10 -66.74 -44.63
N ILE A 241 -28.67 -66.90 -43.42
CA ILE A 241 -27.95 -67.19 -42.17
C ILE A 241 -27.58 -68.68 -42.02
N LEU A 242 -28.23 -69.59 -42.77
CA LEU A 242 -28.04 -71.04 -42.58
C LEU A 242 -26.80 -71.64 -43.27
N SER A 243 -26.03 -70.87 -44.05
CA SER A 243 -24.90 -71.42 -44.84
C SER A 243 -23.49 -71.04 -44.36
N SER A 244 -23.33 -70.40 -43.21
CA SER A 244 -21.99 -69.90 -42.79
C SER A 244 -21.67 -70.10 -41.30
N LEU A 245 -22.33 -71.06 -40.66
CA LEU A 245 -21.99 -71.57 -39.32
C LEU A 245 -20.79 -72.55 -39.34
N ASP A 246 -19.93 -72.49 -40.35
CA ASP A 246 -18.76 -73.38 -40.48
C ASP A 246 -17.41 -72.65 -40.42
N SER A 247 -17.39 -71.33 -40.20
CA SER A 247 -16.14 -70.55 -40.16
C SER A 247 -15.97 -69.70 -38.89
N ILE A 248 -16.50 -70.17 -37.75
CA ILE A 248 -16.42 -69.55 -36.41
C ILE A 248 -15.04 -69.74 -35.72
N SER A 249 -14.00 -70.16 -36.44
CA SER A 249 -12.70 -70.47 -35.82
C SER A 249 -11.57 -69.44 -36.04
N ALA A 250 -11.75 -68.34 -36.78
CA ALA A 250 -10.57 -67.58 -37.23
C ALA A 250 -10.57 -66.06 -37.04
N LEU A 251 -11.60 -65.41 -36.49
CA LEU A 251 -11.58 -63.96 -36.32
C LEU A 251 -11.98 -63.53 -34.91
N SER A 252 -11.25 -62.52 -34.41
CA SER A 252 -11.54 -61.73 -33.19
C SER A 252 -10.75 -62.10 -31.94
N VAL A 253 -9.53 -62.60 -32.20
CA VAL A 253 -8.26 -62.26 -31.52
C VAL A 253 -7.92 -60.74 -31.59
N GLN A 254 -8.89 -59.87 -31.89
CA GLN A 254 -8.65 -58.45 -32.19
C GLN A 254 -9.54 -57.48 -31.42
N THR A 255 -9.98 -57.86 -30.22
CA THR A 255 -10.66 -56.94 -29.27
C THR A 255 -10.12 -57.06 -27.83
N ALA A 256 -9.02 -57.78 -27.61
CA ALA A 256 -8.40 -57.94 -26.28
C ALA A 256 -7.05 -57.23 -26.12
N SER A 257 -6.75 -56.20 -26.92
CA SER A 257 -5.49 -55.43 -26.80
C SER A 257 -5.67 -53.91 -26.78
N LEU A 258 -6.87 -53.39 -26.48
CA LEU A 258 -7.09 -51.94 -26.34
C LEU A 258 -7.25 -51.51 -24.87
N ALA A 259 -6.86 -52.36 -23.93
CA ALA A 259 -7.00 -52.11 -22.49
C ALA A 259 -5.72 -52.43 -21.69
N GLU A 260 -4.53 -52.17 -22.24
CA GLU A 260 -3.25 -52.39 -21.50
C GLU A 260 -2.19 -51.28 -21.60
N ASP A 261 -2.40 -50.19 -22.37
CA ASP A 261 -1.35 -49.17 -22.63
C ASP A 261 -1.54 -47.80 -21.94
N ILE A 262 -2.07 -47.73 -20.71
CA ILE A 262 -2.21 -46.44 -19.97
C ILE A 262 -1.52 -46.46 -18.58
N HIS A 263 -0.59 -47.39 -18.30
CA HIS A 263 0.01 -47.52 -16.96
C HIS A 263 1.50 -47.21 -16.79
N GLU A 264 2.20 -46.72 -17.83
CA GLU A 264 3.64 -46.40 -17.71
C GLU A 264 3.98 -44.92 -17.42
N PRO A 265 3.42 -43.92 -18.13
CA PRO A 265 3.83 -42.52 -17.96
C PRO A 265 3.53 -41.98 -16.55
N LEU A 266 2.38 -42.36 -16.00
CA LEU A 266 1.90 -41.86 -14.71
C LEU A 266 2.73 -42.42 -13.53
N VAL A 267 3.22 -43.66 -13.64
CA VAL A 267 4.06 -44.28 -12.60
C VAL A 267 5.47 -43.68 -12.63
N ALA A 268 5.99 -43.38 -13.83
CA ALA A 268 7.28 -42.70 -14.00
C ALA A 268 7.24 -41.27 -13.44
N ASP A 269 6.17 -40.51 -13.72
CA ASP A 269 6.02 -39.14 -13.23
C ASP A 269 5.93 -39.06 -11.70
N VAL A 270 5.21 -40.00 -11.07
CA VAL A 270 5.11 -40.10 -9.60
C VAL A 270 6.46 -40.48 -8.98
N ALA A 271 7.26 -41.31 -9.65
CA ALA A 271 8.61 -41.67 -9.20
C ALA A 271 9.59 -40.48 -9.32
N GLN A 272 9.50 -39.69 -10.40
CA GLN A 272 10.27 -38.46 -10.58
C GLN A 272 9.91 -37.43 -9.49
N LEU A 273 8.62 -37.25 -9.20
CA LEU A 273 8.15 -36.30 -8.19
C LEU A 273 8.67 -36.66 -6.79
N ARG A 274 8.66 -37.95 -6.44
CA ARG A 274 9.22 -38.45 -5.18
C ARG A 274 10.73 -38.23 -5.07
N LYS A 275 11.48 -38.39 -6.17
CA LYS A 275 12.93 -38.08 -6.20
C LYS A 275 13.20 -36.60 -5.96
N THR A 276 12.45 -35.71 -6.61
CA THR A 276 12.58 -34.26 -6.43
C THR A 276 12.21 -33.85 -5.00
N ALA A 277 11.14 -34.40 -4.44
CA ALA A 277 10.75 -34.17 -3.05
C ALA A 277 11.84 -34.63 -2.07
N ALA A 278 12.46 -35.79 -2.30
CA ALA A 278 13.56 -36.30 -1.47
C ALA A 278 14.84 -35.46 -1.59
N LEU A 279 15.13 -34.91 -2.77
CA LEU A 279 16.24 -33.97 -2.97
C LEU A 279 15.99 -32.63 -2.26
N LEU A 280 14.76 -32.14 -2.30
CA LEU A 280 14.36 -30.93 -1.59
C LEU A 280 14.42 -31.10 -0.06
N ASP A 281 14.02 -32.26 0.44
CA ASP A 281 14.11 -32.59 1.88
C ASP A 281 15.57 -32.76 2.33
N LYS A 282 16.45 -33.31 1.49
CA LYS A 282 17.90 -33.34 1.74
C LYS A 282 18.55 -31.95 1.72
N GLY A 283 18.04 -31.02 0.90
CA GLY A 283 18.49 -29.63 0.83
C GLY A 283 17.89 -28.71 1.89
N ARG A 284 16.96 -29.21 2.72
CA ARG A 284 16.14 -28.42 3.63
C ARG A 284 16.96 -27.67 4.69
N ALA A 285 18.04 -28.28 5.18
CA ALA A 285 18.97 -27.62 6.11
C ALA A 285 19.73 -26.45 5.45
N GLU A 286 20.07 -26.55 4.17
CA GLU A 286 20.76 -25.49 3.43
C GLU A 286 19.79 -24.37 3.01
N ILE A 287 18.55 -24.74 2.67
CA ILE A 287 17.46 -23.79 2.40
C ILE A 287 17.12 -23.01 3.68
N ASP A 288 16.99 -23.69 4.82
CA ASP A 288 16.71 -23.04 6.11
C ASP A 288 17.87 -22.13 6.54
N ARG A 289 19.12 -22.58 6.40
CA ARG A 289 20.30 -21.76 6.63
C ARG A 289 20.35 -20.54 5.71
N THR A 290 20.00 -20.71 4.43
CA THR A 290 19.93 -19.61 3.48
C THR A 290 18.84 -18.63 3.87
N LEU A 291 17.63 -19.10 4.21
CA LEU A 291 16.51 -18.25 4.63
C LEU A 291 16.77 -17.50 5.95
N GLN A 292 17.52 -18.10 6.88
CA GLN A 292 17.92 -17.45 8.14
C GLN A 292 19.02 -16.40 7.93
N VAL A 293 19.98 -16.66 7.04
CA VAL A 293 21.14 -15.78 6.81
C VAL A 293 20.83 -14.68 5.78
N LEU A 294 19.92 -14.92 4.85
CA LEU A 294 19.54 -14.00 3.78
C LEU A 294 19.06 -12.63 4.30
N PRO A 295 18.10 -12.51 5.23
CA PRO A 295 17.67 -11.21 5.74
C PRO A 295 18.79 -10.48 6.49
N ILE A 296 19.73 -11.19 7.13
CA ILE A 296 20.89 -10.57 7.80
C ILE A 296 21.87 -9.99 6.76
N LYS A 297 22.15 -10.74 5.68
CA LYS A 297 22.99 -10.27 4.58
C LYS A 297 22.34 -9.13 3.81
N LEU A 298 21.04 -9.23 3.51
CA LEU A 298 20.28 -8.17 2.86
C LEU A 298 20.17 -6.91 3.74
N ASN A 299 20.03 -7.05 5.06
CA ASN A 299 20.11 -5.90 5.97
C ASN A 299 21.50 -5.28 6.04
N LYS A 300 22.58 -6.07 5.95
CA LYS A 300 23.94 -5.50 5.88
C LYS A 300 24.19 -4.76 4.55
N ILE A 301 23.69 -5.29 3.44
CA ILE A 301 23.74 -4.64 2.12
C ILE A 301 22.86 -3.38 2.13
N GLY A 302 21.63 -3.48 2.64
CA GLY A 302 20.68 -2.37 2.78
C GLY A 302 21.21 -1.26 3.68
N ARG A 303 21.75 -1.58 4.86
CA ARG A 303 22.35 -0.59 5.77
C ARG A 303 23.58 0.12 5.19
N THR A 304 24.31 -0.55 4.28
CA THR A 304 25.41 0.06 3.54
C THR A 304 24.89 0.97 2.40
N ALA A 305 23.70 0.68 1.87
CA ALA A 305 23.06 1.47 0.81
C ALA A 305 22.23 2.66 1.32
N THR A 306 21.71 2.63 2.55
CA THR A 306 20.79 3.66 3.08
C THR A 306 21.49 4.84 3.77
N TYR A 307 22.75 4.71 4.18
CA TYR A 307 23.51 5.80 4.82
C TYR A 307 24.51 6.43 3.84
N GLY A 308 24.05 7.43 3.08
CA GLY A 308 24.91 8.46 2.50
C GLY A 308 25.35 8.24 1.05
N SER A 309 25.28 9.31 0.26
CA SER A 309 25.68 9.42 -1.15
C SER A 309 27.20 9.29 -1.39
N TRP A 310 27.87 8.31 -0.79
CA TRP A 310 29.30 8.07 -1.00
C TRP A 310 29.60 7.09 -2.14
N PHE A 311 28.64 6.27 -2.55
CA PHE A 311 28.77 5.42 -3.73
C PHE A 311 27.82 5.87 -4.83
N ASN A 312 28.31 6.76 -5.70
CA ASN A 312 27.66 7.04 -6.96
C ASN A 312 28.08 5.94 -7.95
N PHE A 313 27.23 4.93 -8.14
CA PHE A 313 27.46 3.92 -9.15
C PHE A 313 27.02 4.47 -10.51
N TYR A 314 27.99 4.74 -11.38
CA TYR A 314 27.73 5.10 -12.77
C TYR A 314 28.04 3.90 -13.66
N LEU A 315 27.10 3.54 -14.54
CA LEU A 315 27.31 2.51 -15.54
C LEU A 315 28.07 3.15 -16.72
N CYS A 316 29.40 3.00 -16.77
CA CYS A 316 30.20 3.58 -17.84
C CYS A 316 30.30 2.66 -19.06
N ASN A 317 30.47 1.35 -18.83
CA ASN A 317 30.58 0.36 -19.89
C ASN A 317 29.81 -0.92 -19.50
N LEU A 318 29.02 -1.44 -20.43
CA LEU A 318 28.32 -2.71 -20.29
C LEU A 318 28.82 -3.69 -21.35
N ALA A 319 29.59 -4.70 -20.92
CA ALA A 319 30.07 -5.74 -21.81
C ALA A 319 29.19 -7.00 -21.66
N VAL A 320 28.39 -7.30 -22.67
CA VAL A 320 27.55 -8.51 -22.68
C VAL A 320 28.30 -9.61 -23.42
N THR A 321 28.49 -10.76 -22.78
CA THR A 321 29.17 -11.92 -23.40
C THR A 321 28.12 -12.97 -23.76
N VAL A 322 27.84 -13.12 -25.04
CA VAL A 322 26.90 -14.14 -25.54
C VAL A 322 27.67 -15.42 -25.83
N ARG A 323 27.24 -16.53 -25.21
CA ARG A 323 27.82 -17.87 -25.40
C ARG A 323 26.79 -18.82 -25.97
N ASN A 324 27.22 -19.69 -26.88
CA ASN A 324 26.45 -20.85 -27.31
C ASN A 324 27.34 -22.09 -27.21
N ASN A 325 26.82 -23.15 -26.58
CA ASN A 325 27.49 -24.43 -26.38
C ASN A 325 28.93 -24.33 -25.82
N GLY A 326 29.14 -23.39 -24.88
CA GLY A 326 30.44 -23.19 -24.21
C GLY A 326 31.40 -22.23 -24.91
N SER A 327 31.16 -21.90 -26.19
CA SER A 327 31.99 -20.97 -26.98
C SER A 327 31.40 -19.57 -27.00
N VAL A 328 32.24 -18.54 -26.80
CA VAL A 328 31.82 -17.14 -26.85
C VAL A 328 31.68 -16.70 -28.31
N ILE A 329 30.49 -16.24 -28.70
CA ILE A 329 30.16 -15.87 -30.09
C ILE A 329 30.19 -14.36 -30.29
N ALA A 330 29.88 -13.57 -29.26
CA ALA A 330 29.91 -12.12 -29.34
C ALA A 330 30.17 -11.49 -27.96
N ARG A 331 30.91 -10.37 -27.96
CA ARG A 331 31.12 -9.53 -26.77
C ARG A 331 30.86 -8.06 -27.08
N PRO A 332 29.62 -7.66 -27.41
CA PRO A 332 29.31 -6.25 -27.58
C PRO A 332 29.58 -5.50 -26.27
N VAL A 333 30.41 -4.46 -26.36
CA VAL A 333 30.63 -3.49 -25.31
C VAL A 333 29.81 -2.25 -25.67
N ILE A 334 28.85 -1.93 -24.82
CA ILE A 334 28.00 -0.75 -24.94
C ILE A 334 28.60 0.30 -24.01
N ASP A 335 29.19 1.33 -24.60
CA ASP A 335 29.59 2.55 -23.89
C ASP A 335 28.35 3.41 -23.71
N VAL A 336 28.08 3.78 -22.46
CA VAL A 336 26.84 4.47 -22.08
C VAL A 336 26.98 5.99 -22.22
N GLY A 337 28.16 6.49 -22.59
CA GLY A 337 28.39 7.87 -23.04
C GLY A 337 28.15 8.96 -21.99
N ALA A 338 28.11 8.63 -20.69
CA ALA A 338 27.89 9.61 -19.64
C ALA A 338 29.11 10.54 -19.49
N GLU A 339 28.92 11.86 -19.51
CA GLU A 339 29.99 12.90 -19.44
C GLU A 339 30.96 12.72 -18.26
N ARG A 340 30.53 12.08 -17.16
CA ARG A 340 31.38 11.81 -15.98
C ARG A 340 32.29 10.59 -16.14
N CYS A 341 32.08 9.74 -17.13
CA CYS A 341 32.92 8.57 -17.41
C CYS A 341 34.19 8.92 -18.21
N SER A 342 34.35 10.17 -18.67
CA SER A 342 35.54 10.64 -19.39
C SER A 342 36.55 11.42 -18.53
N LEU A 343 36.32 11.55 -17.22
CA LEU A 343 37.10 12.42 -16.31
C LEU A 343 38.15 11.67 -15.46
N GLY A 344 38.57 10.47 -15.87
CA GLY A 344 39.54 9.67 -15.13
C GLY A 344 40.60 9.04 -16.04
N GLY A 345 41.53 9.88 -16.51
CA GLY A 345 42.84 9.49 -17.02
C GLY A 345 43.91 10.21 -16.21
#